data_AF-K6YZN5-F1
#
_entry.id   AF-K6YZN5-F1
#
_cell.length_a   1.000
_cell.length_b   1.000
_cell.length_c   1.000
_cell.angle_alpha   90.00
_cell.angle_beta   90.00
_cell.angle_gamma   90.00
#
_symmetry.space_group_name_H-M   'P 1'
#
loop_
_entity.id
_entity.type
_entity.pdbx_description
1 polymer ?
#
loop_
_entity_poly.entity_id
_entity_poly.type
_entity_poly.pdbx_seq_one_letter_code
_entity_poly.pdbx_strand_id
1 'polypeptide(L)'
;MTDNRPLIKHIKNHDALFTDLALIRNAHAARLGLSEFDYHKTPKFVGADGQRQCIEPERSIVFPKLKSLAGVKPVLENAVAGLSLVTKSELGFRYPTAALAGIDAPFIKRFRSEYFHRVGEDRNICRPTNLSYGIKSRGKGDNRQEYEIWVPDDQLQQDPLPLFIEKYGEDLPDDVRSFANESPKVHGWMGVKRAAFEGFYRDPKTTGDLVICLGFSVDVYNIGARPDLSFSDNLQSSIAVSNAELEWEIMGYYAPAHHQFDHDQVWLAINNTLSAIGDPLTDIYNNVIIPIQESKTERILSTISAEGISAEQINQMDLKPWEFLQTASSHRRKPKDPSRSINLLGRLNRLFYHSEKKLPSLRHIHDLIAESNK
;
A
#
# COMPACT_ATOMS: atom_id res chain seq x y z
N MET A 1 25.82 19.14 5.59
CA MET A 1 24.65 19.88 6.13
C MET A 1 23.42 19.26 5.51
N THR A 2 22.58 18.60 6.32
CA THR A 2 21.32 18.02 5.83
C THR A 2 20.38 19.17 5.49
N ASP A 3 20.23 19.49 4.20
CA ASP A 3 19.12 20.31 3.73
C ASP A 3 17.84 19.78 4.38
N ASN A 4 17.09 20.68 5.02
CA ASN A 4 15.88 20.35 5.77
C ASN A 4 14.94 19.53 4.88
N ARG A 5 14.97 18.19 5.01
CA ARG A 5 14.09 17.26 4.32
C ARG A 5 12.67 17.61 4.74
N PRO A 6 11.82 18.14 3.85
CA PRO A 6 10.42 18.32 4.16
C PRO A 6 9.80 16.92 4.07
N LEU A 7 10.06 16.08 5.08
CA LEU A 7 9.14 15.01 5.40
C LEU A 7 7.81 15.75 5.57
N ILE A 8 6.87 15.52 4.66
CA ILE A 8 5.57 16.18 4.67
C ILE A 8 4.83 15.71 5.94
N LYS A 9 5.16 16.35 7.06
CA LYS A 9 4.77 15.97 8.44
C LYS A 9 3.41 16.53 8.81
N HIS A 10 2.88 17.45 8.01
CA HIS A 10 1.90 18.44 8.45
C HIS A 10 0.73 18.64 7.49
N ILE A 11 0.35 17.62 6.74
CA ILE A 11 -0.84 17.75 5.92
C ILE A 11 -2.02 17.10 6.64
N LYS A 12 -3.04 17.93 6.89
CA LYS A 12 -4.28 17.58 7.59
C LYS A 12 -5.31 16.90 6.67
N ASN A 13 -5.10 16.96 5.35
CA ASN A 13 -6.01 16.42 4.35
C ASN A 13 -5.22 15.82 3.17
N HIS A 14 -5.48 14.56 2.85
CA HIS A 14 -4.92 13.79 1.75
C HIS A 14 -4.83 14.59 0.43
N ASP A 15 -5.86 15.34 0.06
CA ASP A 15 -5.86 16.08 -1.21
C ASP A 15 -4.74 17.11 -1.32
N ALA A 16 -4.48 17.84 -0.24
CA ALA A 16 -3.40 18.83 -0.20
C ALA A 16 -2.03 18.15 -0.33
N LEU A 17 -1.88 16.92 0.17
CA LEU A 17 -0.64 16.17 0.14
C LEU A 17 -0.26 15.72 -1.26
N PHE A 18 -1.22 15.15 -1.97
CA PHE A 18 -1.00 14.72 -3.35
C PHE A 18 -0.93 15.91 -4.32
N THR A 19 -1.57 17.04 -3.98
CA THR A 19 -1.38 18.31 -4.69
C THR A 19 0.05 18.81 -4.56
N ASP A 20 0.59 18.89 -3.34
CA ASP A 20 1.97 19.33 -3.10
C ASP A 20 2.98 18.39 -3.79
N LEU A 21 2.74 17.08 -3.74
CA LEU A 21 3.58 16.10 -4.44
C LEU A 21 3.53 16.28 -5.96
N ALA A 22 2.35 16.55 -6.53
CA ALA A 22 2.21 16.85 -7.95
C ALA A 22 2.98 18.12 -8.37
N LEU A 23 3.01 19.16 -7.53
CA LEU A 23 3.81 20.36 -7.78
C LEU A 23 5.32 20.06 -7.78
N ILE A 24 5.78 19.25 -6.82
CA ILE A 24 7.18 18.80 -6.75
C ILE A 24 7.55 17.98 -8.00
N ARG A 25 6.66 17.06 -8.40
CA ARG A 25 6.81 16.23 -9.60
C ARG A 25 6.91 17.08 -10.87
N ASN A 26 5.98 18.01 -11.07
CA ASN A 26 5.98 18.92 -12.22
C ASN A 26 7.24 19.80 -12.25
N ALA A 27 7.70 20.31 -11.11
CA ALA A 27 8.93 21.08 -11.02
C ALA A 27 10.18 20.23 -11.34
N HIS A 28 10.17 18.94 -11.04
CA HIS A 28 11.22 18.03 -11.47
C HIS A 28 11.16 17.75 -12.98
N ALA A 29 9.96 17.53 -13.54
CA ALA A 29 9.76 17.37 -14.97
C ALA A 29 10.30 18.55 -15.78
N ALA A 30 9.98 19.79 -15.36
CA ALA A 30 10.49 21.00 -15.99
C ALA A 30 12.03 21.07 -15.99
N ARG A 31 12.69 20.66 -14.89
CA ARG A 31 14.17 20.60 -14.80
C ARG A 31 14.80 19.56 -15.73
N LEU A 32 14.04 18.54 -16.12
CA LEU A 32 14.46 17.53 -17.10
C LEU A 32 14.15 17.94 -18.55
N GLY A 33 13.72 19.19 -18.77
CA GLY A 33 13.38 19.70 -20.11
C GLY A 33 12.02 19.26 -20.62
N LEU A 34 11.12 18.79 -19.74
CA LEU A 34 9.78 18.30 -20.11
C LEU A 34 8.72 19.42 -20.02
N SER A 35 9.06 20.65 -20.39
CA SER A 35 8.12 21.79 -20.32
C SER A 35 7.00 21.69 -21.34
N GLU A 36 7.28 21.06 -22.50
CA GLU A 36 6.32 20.82 -23.58
C GLU A 36 5.68 19.42 -23.47
N PHE A 37 5.57 18.88 -22.25
CA PHE A 37 4.99 17.57 -22.01
C PHE A 37 3.79 17.68 -21.05
N ASP A 38 2.74 16.92 -21.35
CA ASP A 38 1.53 16.83 -20.53
C ASP A 38 1.56 15.58 -19.64
N TYR A 39 1.06 15.71 -18.41
CA TYR A 39 0.89 14.58 -17.50
C TYR A 39 -0.41 13.83 -17.81
N HIS A 40 -0.32 12.52 -17.92
CA HIS A 40 -1.43 11.61 -18.10
C HIS A 40 -1.46 10.58 -16.97
N LYS A 41 -2.66 10.25 -16.48
CA LYS A 41 -2.83 9.11 -15.59
C LYS A 41 -2.65 7.80 -16.36
N THR A 42 -2.28 6.74 -15.65
CA THR A 42 -2.28 5.38 -16.16
C THR A 42 -3.65 5.06 -16.78
N PRO A 43 -3.72 4.70 -18.08
CA PRO A 43 -4.98 4.37 -18.71
C PRO A 43 -5.50 3.03 -18.17
N LYS A 44 -6.80 2.76 -18.33
CA LYS A 44 -7.33 1.41 -18.10
C LYS A 44 -6.70 0.44 -19.10
N PHE A 45 -6.53 -0.81 -18.70
CA PHE A 45 -6.12 -1.87 -19.62
C PHE A 45 -7.32 -2.29 -20.46
N VAL A 46 -7.16 -2.35 -21.78
CA VAL A 46 -8.19 -2.84 -22.70
C VAL A 46 -7.77 -4.23 -23.18
N GLY A 47 -8.54 -5.24 -22.77
CA GLY A 47 -8.34 -6.62 -23.21
C GLY A 47 -8.69 -6.84 -24.67
N ALA A 48 -8.28 -7.99 -25.23
CA ALA A 48 -8.59 -8.37 -26.61
C ALA A 48 -10.11 -8.53 -26.88
N ASP A 49 -10.89 -8.76 -25.83
CA ASP A 49 -12.36 -8.81 -25.85
C ASP A 49 -13.02 -7.42 -25.72
N GLY A 50 -12.22 -6.36 -25.65
CA GLY A 50 -12.66 -4.97 -25.46
C GLY A 50 -13.01 -4.61 -24.00
N GLN A 51 -12.87 -5.53 -23.04
CA GLN A 51 -13.13 -5.22 -21.65
C GLN A 51 -12.08 -4.26 -21.09
N ARG A 52 -12.56 -3.26 -20.34
CA ARG A 52 -11.72 -2.25 -19.70
C ARG A 52 -11.50 -2.60 -18.24
N GLN A 53 -10.26 -2.84 -17.87
CA GLN A 53 -9.88 -3.31 -16.55
C GLN A 53 -9.10 -2.23 -15.80
N CYS A 54 -9.41 -2.08 -14.50
CA CYS A 54 -8.66 -1.24 -13.59
C CYS A 54 -7.46 -2.03 -13.09
N ILE A 55 -6.34 -1.92 -13.78
CA ILE A 55 -5.08 -2.57 -13.41
C ILE A 55 -4.22 -1.57 -12.63
N GLU A 56 -3.68 -1.98 -11.49
CA GLU A 56 -2.63 -1.26 -10.75
C GLU A 56 -1.28 -1.88 -11.12
N PRO A 57 -0.50 -1.29 -12.04
CA PRO A 57 0.76 -1.87 -12.47
C PRO A 57 1.81 -1.63 -11.38
N GLU A 58 2.03 -2.65 -10.56
CA GLU A 58 2.97 -2.63 -9.45
C GLU A 58 3.76 -3.94 -9.39
N ARG A 59 4.99 -3.84 -8.87
CA ARG A 59 5.77 -5.02 -8.47
C ARG A 59 6.43 -4.75 -7.13
N SER A 60 6.76 -5.83 -6.42
CA SER A 60 7.40 -5.70 -5.11
C SER A 60 8.24 -6.91 -4.74
N ILE A 61 9.25 -6.66 -3.91
CA ILE A 61 10.12 -7.67 -3.33
C ILE A 61 10.09 -7.57 -1.80
N VAL A 62 10.04 -8.73 -1.15
CA VAL A 62 9.86 -8.83 0.30
C VAL A 62 11.17 -9.23 0.96
N PHE A 63 11.49 -8.58 2.07
CA PHE A 63 12.69 -8.82 2.84
C PHE A 63 12.36 -9.26 4.27
N PRO A 64 13.16 -10.16 4.86
CA PRO A 64 12.97 -10.59 6.23
C PRO A 64 13.27 -9.47 7.23
N LYS A 65 14.11 -8.49 6.85
CA LYS A 65 14.54 -7.39 7.72
C LYS A 65 14.69 -6.10 6.93
N LEU A 66 14.24 -4.99 7.51
CA LEU A 66 14.40 -3.63 6.96
C LEU A 66 15.86 -3.30 6.61
N LYS A 67 16.85 -3.77 7.39
CA LYS A 67 18.27 -3.47 7.15
C LYS A 67 18.76 -3.87 5.74
N SER A 68 18.11 -4.85 5.12
CA SER A 68 18.43 -5.29 3.75
C SER A 68 18.16 -4.21 2.69
N LEU A 69 17.36 -3.19 3.04
CA LEU A 69 17.00 -2.04 2.18
C LEU A 69 17.86 -0.80 2.42
N ALA A 70 18.96 -0.92 3.17
CA ALA A 70 19.90 0.18 3.35
C ALA A 70 20.48 0.60 1.99
N GLY A 71 20.45 1.92 1.73
CA GLY A 71 20.96 2.50 0.51
C GLY A 71 20.22 2.10 -0.77
N VAL A 72 18.95 1.68 -0.70
CA VAL A 72 18.20 1.31 -1.91
C VAL A 72 18.04 2.47 -2.91
N LYS A 73 17.97 3.74 -2.46
CA LYS A 73 17.90 4.90 -3.38
C LYS A 73 19.16 5.01 -4.26
N PRO A 74 20.39 5.05 -3.72
CA PRO A 74 21.58 5.04 -4.56
C PRO A 74 21.75 3.74 -5.35
N VAL A 75 21.28 2.58 -4.87
CA VAL A 75 21.26 1.35 -5.68
C VAL A 75 20.40 1.53 -6.93
N LEU A 76 19.18 2.06 -6.79
CA LEU A 76 18.28 2.35 -7.90
C LEU A 76 18.92 3.31 -8.92
N GLU A 77 19.47 4.43 -8.44
CA GLU A 77 20.10 5.44 -9.30
C GLU A 77 21.31 4.90 -10.08
N ASN A 78 22.06 3.96 -9.49
CA ASN A 78 23.25 3.39 -10.13
C ASN A 78 22.94 2.20 -11.04
N ALA A 79 21.98 1.35 -10.66
CA ALA A 79 21.69 0.09 -11.36
C ALA A 79 20.68 0.25 -12.49
N VAL A 80 19.79 1.25 -12.42
CA VAL A 80 18.74 1.45 -13.42
C VAL A 80 19.09 2.63 -14.32
N ALA A 81 19.61 2.33 -15.51
CA ALA A 81 19.83 3.34 -16.53
C ALA A 81 18.50 4.00 -16.94
N GLY A 82 18.50 5.34 -17.04
CA GLY A 82 17.30 6.11 -17.42
C GLY A 82 16.35 6.44 -16.27
N LEU A 83 16.62 5.97 -15.05
CA LEU A 83 15.88 6.37 -13.85
C LEU A 83 16.42 7.68 -13.28
N SER A 84 15.51 8.61 -12.96
CA SER A 84 15.79 9.85 -12.23
C SER A 84 14.85 9.96 -11.04
N LEU A 85 15.40 9.98 -9.82
CA LEU A 85 14.57 10.14 -8.62
C LEU A 85 14.11 11.60 -8.46
N VAL A 86 12.83 11.78 -8.14
CA VAL A 86 12.24 13.11 -7.93
C VAL A 86 12.74 13.66 -6.60
N THR A 87 13.56 14.71 -6.65
CA THR A 87 14.11 15.34 -5.44
C THR A 87 13.01 15.94 -4.57
N LYS A 88 13.05 15.68 -3.25
CA LYS A 88 12.07 16.15 -2.24
C LYS A 88 10.68 15.50 -2.34
N SER A 89 10.54 14.40 -3.07
CA SER A 89 9.28 13.63 -3.14
C SER A 89 9.04 12.71 -1.94
N GLU A 90 9.89 12.77 -0.90
CA GLU A 90 9.79 11.84 0.23
C GLU A 90 8.52 12.01 1.06
N LEU A 91 7.82 10.89 1.20
CA LEU A 91 6.53 10.81 1.82
C LEU A 91 6.48 9.69 2.85
N GLY A 92 5.75 9.89 3.95
CA GLY A 92 5.74 8.93 5.05
C GLY A 92 4.35 8.77 5.65
N PHE A 93 3.84 7.54 5.63
CA PHE A 93 2.53 7.21 6.17
C PHE A 93 2.57 6.02 7.10
N ARG A 94 1.54 5.94 7.90
CA ARG A 94 1.17 4.71 8.59
C ARG A 94 -0.21 4.35 8.06
N TYR A 95 -0.55 3.07 8.02
CA TYR A 95 -1.93 2.65 7.82
C TYR A 95 -2.14 1.25 8.40
N PRO A 96 -3.30 0.94 9.00
CA PRO A 96 -3.68 -0.45 9.20
C PRO A 96 -4.30 -0.96 7.90
N THR A 97 -4.22 -2.25 7.68
CA THR A 97 -5.03 -2.92 6.67
C THR A 97 -5.58 -4.22 7.23
N ALA A 98 -6.82 -4.53 6.88
CA ALA A 98 -7.46 -5.78 7.24
C ALA A 98 -7.82 -6.59 5.99
N ALA A 99 -7.71 -7.91 6.11
CA ALA A 99 -8.29 -8.83 5.15
C ALA A 99 -9.77 -9.04 5.52
N LEU A 100 -10.66 -8.80 4.56
CA LEU A 100 -12.12 -8.77 4.75
C LEU A 100 -12.85 -9.99 4.16
N ALA A 101 -12.10 -10.88 3.53
CA ALA A 101 -12.58 -12.13 2.96
C ALA A 101 -11.55 -13.24 3.18
N GLY A 102 -12.01 -14.48 3.21
CA GLY A 102 -11.19 -15.66 3.52
C GLY A 102 -10.18 -16.01 2.43
N ILE A 103 -9.32 -16.98 2.71
CA ILE A 103 -8.29 -17.45 1.76
C ILE A 103 -8.88 -18.12 0.51
N ASP A 104 -10.10 -18.64 0.61
CA ASP A 104 -10.80 -19.30 -0.50
C ASP A 104 -11.64 -18.34 -1.36
N ALA A 105 -11.73 -17.06 -0.98
CA ALA A 105 -12.51 -16.08 -1.74
C ALA A 105 -11.89 -15.83 -3.13
N PRO A 106 -12.68 -15.58 -4.18
CA PRO A 106 -12.17 -15.37 -5.54
C PRO A 106 -11.29 -14.11 -5.64
N PHE A 107 -11.59 -13.11 -4.83
CA PHE A 107 -10.84 -11.87 -4.71
C PHE A 107 -10.39 -11.62 -3.27
N ILE A 108 -9.42 -10.73 -3.15
CA ILE A 108 -9.04 -10.13 -1.89
C ILE A 108 -9.98 -8.95 -1.62
N LYS A 109 -10.77 -9.03 -0.56
CA LYS A 109 -11.41 -7.84 0.01
C LYS A 109 -10.51 -7.27 1.10
N ARG A 110 -10.27 -5.97 1.06
CA ARG A 110 -9.41 -5.31 2.04
C ARG A 110 -10.03 -4.04 2.56
N PHE A 111 -9.59 -3.72 3.76
CA PHE A 111 -9.81 -2.46 4.43
C PHE A 111 -8.48 -1.72 4.55
N ARG A 112 -8.44 -0.42 4.29
CA ARG A 112 -7.28 0.45 4.62
C ARG A 112 -7.79 1.73 5.26
N SER A 113 -6.98 2.29 6.16
CA SER A 113 -7.26 3.59 6.74
C SER A 113 -6.00 4.43 6.89
N GLU A 114 -6.13 5.72 6.70
CA GLU A 114 -5.01 6.65 6.83
C GLU A 114 -4.86 7.11 8.28
N TYR A 115 -3.64 7.45 8.70
CA TYR A 115 -3.41 8.02 10.03
C TYR A 115 -3.02 9.48 9.96
N PHE A 116 -3.86 10.33 10.53
CA PHE A 116 -3.48 11.70 10.91
C PHE A 116 -3.36 11.80 12.43
N HIS A 117 -2.33 12.52 12.89
CA HIS A 117 -2.26 12.95 14.28
C HIS A 117 -3.06 14.24 14.43
N ARG A 118 -3.89 14.35 15.47
CA ARG A 118 -4.46 15.66 15.82
C ARG A 118 -3.34 16.61 16.25
N VAL A 119 -3.53 17.91 16.03
CA VAL A 119 -2.58 18.93 16.50
C VAL A 119 -2.42 18.79 18.02
N GLY A 120 -1.19 18.56 18.49
CA GLY A 120 -0.88 18.36 19.91
C GLY A 120 -1.05 16.93 20.45
N GLU A 121 -1.46 15.95 19.63
CA GLU A 121 -1.61 14.56 20.07
C GLU A 121 -0.25 13.84 20.21
N ASP A 122 -0.16 12.93 21.19
CA ASP A 122 0.99 12.02 21.32
C ASP A 122 1.12 11.19 20.05
N ARG A 123 2.30 11.29 19.41
CA ARG A 123 2.60 10.62 18.13
C ARG A 123 2.74 9.10 18.25
N ASN A 124 2.64 8.56 19.46
CA ASN A 124 2.52 7.13 19.75
C ASN A 124 1.06 6.63 19.72
N ILE A 125 0.08 7.50 19.48
CA ILE A 125 -1.32 7.12 19.25
C ILE A 125 -1.61 7.26 17.75
N CYS A 126 -2.05 6.17 17.15
CA CYS A 126 -2.52 6.13 15.78
C CYS A 126 -4.05 6.07 15.77
N ARG A 127 -4.71 7.12 15.25
CA ARG A 127 -6.17 7.18 15.01
C ARG A 127 -6.44 7.03 13.52
N PRO A 128 -6.97 5.89 13.08
CA PRO A 128 -7.26 5.73 11.67
C PRO A 128 -8.45 6.62 11.30
N THR A 129 -8.40 7.20 10.10
CA THR A 129 -9.37 8.08 9.46
C THR A 129 -9.41 7.73 7.97
N ASN A 130 -10.40 8.22 7.20
CA ASN A 130 -10.51 7.98 5.76
C ASN A 130 -10.48 6.49 5.45
N LEU A 131 -11.64 5.85 5.58
CA LEU A 131 -11.74 4.41 5.35
C LEU A 131 -11.82 4.14 3.85
N SER A 132 -11.02 3.22 3.34
CA SER A 132 -11.19 2.68 2.00
C SER A 132 -11.57 1.20 2.02
N TYR A 133 -12.41 0.84 1.05
CA TYR A 133 -12.71 -0.55 0.71
C TYR A 133 -12.05 -0.88 -0.62
N GLY A 134 -11.24 -1.93 -0.62
CA GLY A 134 -10.57 -2.43 -1.80
C GLY A 134 -11.00 -3.85 -2.16
N ILE A 135 -11.16 -4.13 -3.44
CA ILE A 135 -11.25 -5.46 -4.02
C ILE A 135 -10.08 -5.60 -4.98
N LYS A 136 -9.22 -6.59 -4.74
CA LYS A 136 -8.05 -6.86 -5.57
C LYS A 136 -8.06 -8.30 -6.06
N SER A 137 -7.52 -8.55 -7.26
CA SER A 137 -7.17 -9.92 -7.64
C SER A 137 -6.02 -10.46 -6.78
N ARG A 138 -5.99 -11.80 -6.66
CA ARG A 138 -5.00 -12.54 -5.87
C ARG A 138 -3.61 -12.54 -6.50
N GLY A 139 -2.61 -12.87 -5.67
CA GLY A 139 -1.22 -13.03 -6.06
C GLY A 139 -0.46 -11.71 -6.23
N LYS A 140 0.73 -11.81 -6.82
CA LYS A 140 1.56 -10.72 -7.33
C LYS A 140 1.66 -10.87 -8.84
N GLY A 141 1.29 -9.85 -9.59
CA GLY A 141 1.33 -9.89 -11.06
C GLY A 141 1.00 -8.52 -11.66
N ASP A 142 1.51 -8.28 -12.86
CA ASP A 142 1.40 -6.98 -13.53
C ASP A 142 -0.03 -6.67 -14.03
N ASN A 143 -0.86 -7.70 -14.15
CA ASN A 143 -2.26 -7.63 -14.57
C ASN A 143 -3.23 -7.71 -13.37
N ARG A 144 -2.80 -7.26 -12.19
CA ARG A 144 -3.67 -7.28 -11.02
C ARG A 144 -4.76 -6.23 -11.12
N GLN A 145 -5.99 -6.69 -10.99
CA GLN A 145 -7.15 -5.82 -10.94
C GLN A 145 -7.28 -5.21 -9.54
N GLU A 146 -7.54 -3.90 -9.51
CA GLU A 146 -7.66 -3.06 -8.32
C GLU A 146 -8.93 -2.22 -8.42
N TYR A 147 -9.85 -2.40 -7.46
CA TYR A 147 -11.00 -1.54 -7.29
C TYR A 147 -11.00 -1.01 -5.86
N GLU A 148 -10.85 0.29 -5.66
CA GLU A 148 -10.80 0.91 -4.34
C GLU A 148 -11.72 2.13 -4.29
N ILE A 149 -12.55 2.22 -3.25
CA ILE A 149 -13.42 3.37 -2.98
C ILE A 149 -13.14 3.90 -1.57
N TRP A 150 -13.32 5.20 -1.39
CA TRP A 150 -13.31 5.82 -0.06
C TRP A 150 -14.74 5.86 0.47
N VAL A 151 -14.92 5.46 1.72
CA VAL A 151 -16.23 5.43 2.37
C VAL A 151 -16.36 6.63 3.31
N PRO A 152 -17.38 7.49 3.12
CA PRO A 152 -17.70 8.54 4.07
C PRO A 152 -17.93 8.00 5.49
N ASP A 153 -17.49 8.75 6.51
CA ASP A 153 -17.57 8.33 7.91
C ASP A 153 -19.01 8.07 8.39
N ASP A 154 -20.00 8.73 7.80
CA ASP A 154 -21.44 8.55 8.09
C ASP A 154 -22.07 7.35 7.34
N GLN A 155 -21.35 6.75 6.39
CA GLN A 155 -21.80 5.63 5.56
C GLN A 155 -21.10 4.31 5.88
N LEU A 156 -20.23 4.27 6.90
CA LEU A 156 -19.39 3.11 7.20
C LEU A 156 -20.13 1.80 7.49
N GLN A 157 -21.39 1.88 7.90
CA GLN A 157 -22.25 0.72 8.19
C GLN A 157 -23.14 0.34 7.01
N GLN A 158 -23.09 1.10 5.91
CA GLN A 158 -23.90 0.87 4.72
C GLN A 158 -23.14 -0.05 3.74
N ASP A 159 -23.88 -0.62 2.79
CA ASP A 159 -23.31 -1.39 1.69
C ASP A 159 -22.40 -0.46 0.84
N PRO A 160 -21.12 -0.80 0.61
CA PRO A 160 -20.23 0.01 -0.21
C PRO A 160 -20.48 -0.11 -1.72
N LEU A 161 -21.31 -1.06 -2.18
CA LEU A 161 -21.54 -1.31 -3.60
C LEU A 161 -21.97 -0.05 -4.39
N PRO A 162 -22.89 0.81 -3.91
CA PRO A 162 -23.25 2.04 -4.63
C PRO A 162 -22.05 2.94 -4.94
N LEU A 163 -21.06 3.02 -4.04
CA LEU A 163 -19.84 3.81 -4.25
C LEU A 163 -18.94 3.18 -5.33
N PHE A 164 -18.88 1.85 -5.39
CA PHE A 164 -18.19 1.15 -6.49
C PHE A 164 -18.88 1.42 -7.83
N ILE A 165 -20.21 1.37 -7.88
CA ILE A 165 -20.98 1.65 -9.09
C ILE A 165 -20.76 3.10 -9.54
N GLU A 166 -20.81 4.06 -8.62
CA GLU A 166 -20.57 5.47 -8.92
C GLU A 166 -19.16 5.69 -9.49
N LYS A 167 -18.13 5.08 -8.90
CA LYS A 167 -16.74 5.28 -9.33
C LYS A 167 -16.40 4.56 -10.64
N TYR A 168 -16.90 3.34 -10.84
CA TYR A 168 -16.45 2.45 -11.92
C TYR A 168 -17.48 2.21 -13.01
N GLY A 169 -18.77 2.42 -12.73
CA GLY A 169 -19.84 2.32 -13.72
C GLY A 169 -19.89 0.98 -14.45
N GLU A 170 -19.93 1.06 -15.78
CA GLU A 170 -19.89 -0.09 -16.70
C GLU A 170 -18.55 -0.85 -16.70
N ASP A 171 -17.48 -0.23 -16.23
CA ASP A 171 -16.15 -0.86 -16.14
C ASP A 171 -15.98 -1.67 -14.83
N LEU A 172 -17.03 -1.82 -14.02
CA LEU A 172 -17.05 -2.68 -12.84
C LEU A 172 -17.51 -4.10 -13.22
N PRO A 173 -16.63 -5.13 -13.18
CA PRO A 173 -16.99 -6.49 -13.53
C PRO A 173 -18.10 -7.07 -12.64
N ASP A 174 -18.90 -7.98 -13.18
CA ASP A 174 -20.05 -8.58 -12.48
C ASP A 174 -19.65 -9.44 -11.28
N ASP A 175 -18.50 -10.11 -11.35
CA ASP A 175 -17.94 -10.91 -10.26
C ASP A 175 -17.42 -10.00 -9.12
N VAL A 176 -16.75 -8.90 -9.45
CA VAL A 176 -16.34 -7.85 -8.49
C VAL A 176 -17.57 -7.20 -7.86
N ARG A 177 -18.60 -6.88 -8.65
CA ARG A 177 -19.88 -6.34 -8.19
C ARG A 177 -20.57 -7.28 -7.20
N SER A 178 -20.67 -8.55 -7.56
CA SER A 178 -21.26 -9.59 -6.71
C SER A 178 -20.49 -9.73 -5.40
N PHE A 179 -19.16 -9.74 -5.50
CA PHE A 179 -18.29 -9.84 -4.34
C PHE A 179 -18.35 -8.60 -3.44
N ALA A 180 -18.49 -7.39 -4.00
CA ALA A 180 -18.63 -6.16 -3.21
C ALA A 180 -19.83 -6.21 -2.26
N ASN A 181 -20.94 -6.79 -2.69
CA ASN A 181 -22.20 -6.93 -1.94
C ASN A 181 -22.08 -7.90 -0.74
N GLU A 182 -21.07 -8.76 -0.69
CA GLU A 182 -20.87 -9.64 0.46
C GLU A 182 -20.52 -8.84 1.73
N SER A 183 -21.17 -9.17 2.84
CA SER A 183 -20.90 -8.53 4.13
C SER A 183 -19.42 -8.72 4.56
N PRO A 184 -18.69 -7.63 4.84
CA PRO A 184 -17.28 -7.73 5.18
C PRO A 184 -17.09 -8.32 6.58
N LYS A 185 -16.10 -9.21 6.70
CA LYS A 185 -15.69 -9.82 7.98
C LYS A 185 -14.20 -9.75 8.12
N VAL A 186 -13.68 -9.33 9.26
CA VAL A 186 -12.23 -9.23 9.43
C VAL A 186 -11.63 -10.60 9.74
N HIS A 187 -10.76 -11.07 8.83
CA HIS A 187 -9.97 -12.28 9.00
C HIS A 187 -8.63 -12.02 9.70
N GLY A 188 -8.10 -10.80 9.64
CA GLY A 188 -6.84 -10.45 10.26
C GLY A 188 -6.41 -9.03 9.92
N TRP A 189 -5.30 -8.60 10.53
CA TRP A 189 -4.79 -7.24 10.40
C TRP A 189 -3.29 -7.20 10.14
N MET A 190 -2.87 -6.16 9.45
CA MET A 190 -1.49 -5.73 9.30
C MET A 190 -1.38 -4.25 9.61
N GLY A 191 -0.32 -3.84 10.33
CA GLY A 191 0.03 -2.43 10.50
C GLY A 191 1.26 -2.11 9.69
N VAL A 192 1.18 -1.13 8.80
CA VAL A 192 2.23 -0.76 7.86
C VAL A 192 2.76 0.64 8.14
N LYS A 193 4.08 0.80 8.15
CA LYS A 193 4.75 2.10 8.04
C LYS A 193 5.42 2.17 6.67
N ARG A 194 4.96 3.11 5.85
CA ARG A 194 5.38 3.32 4.47
C ARG A 194 6.28 4.53 4.37
N ALA A 195 7.47 4.35 3.80
CA ALA A 195 8.32 5.44 3.33
C ALA A 195 8.31 5.42 1.80
N ALA A 196 7.73 6.43 1.18
CA ALA A 196 7.58 6.52 -0.27
C ALA A 196 8.39 7.67 -0.88
N PHE A 197 8.68 7.58 -2.17
CA PHE A 197 9.34 8.61 -2.99
C PHE A 197 9.01 8.37 -4.46
N GLU A 198 9.14 9.37 -5.32
CA GLU A 198 8.84 9.25 -6.75
C GLU A 198 10.11 9.19 -7.61
N GLY A 199 9.98 8.65 -8.82
CA GLY A 199 11.01 8.67 -9.85
C GLY A 199 10.41 8.72 -11.25
N PHE A 200 11.21 9.11 -12.23
CA PHE A 200 10.88 9.04 -13.65
C PHE A 200 11.80 8.07 -14.35
N TYR A 201 11.22 7.26 -15.24
CA TYR A 201 11.97 6.37 -16.11
C TYR A 201 11.84 6.79 -17.56
N ARG A 202 12.97 6.81 -18.28
CA ARG A 202 13.05 7.14 -19.71
C ARG A 202 13.90 6.10 -20.43
N ASP A 203 13.35 5.53 -21.48
CA ASP A 203 14.08 4.73 -22.44
C ASP A 203 13.71 5.12 -23.88
N PRO A 204 14.34 6.18 -24.42
CA PRO A 204 14.01 6.67 -25.76
C PRO A 204 14.20 5.65 -26.88
N LYS A 205 15.01 4.60 -26.65
CA LYS A 205 15.23 3.55 -27.65
C LYS A 205 14.05 2.60 -27.76
N THR A 206 13.36 2.33 -26.66
CA THR A 206 12.28 1.34 -26.60
C THR A 206 10.90 1.99 -26.58
N THR A 207 10.74 3.10 -25.85
CA THR A 207 9.43 3.70 -25.56
C THR A 207 9.26 5.09 -26.16
N GLY A 208 10.21 5.53 -27.01
CA GLY A 208 10.20 6.85 -27.63
C GLY A 208 10.19 7.97 -26.58
N ASP A 209 9.38 9.00 -26.80
CA ASP A 209 9.35 10.17 -25.92
C ASP A 209 8.55 9.96 -24.62
N LEU A 210 7.97 8.78 -24.38
CA LEU A 210 7.26 8.53 -23.11
C LEU A 210 8.20 8.59 -21.90
N VAL A 211 7.76 9.31 -20.87
CA VAL A 211 8.43 9.37 -19.57
C VAL A 211 7.49 8.79 -18.52
N ILE A 212 7.84 7.63 -17.95
CA ILE A 212 6.96 6.92 -17.02
C ILE A 212 7.21 7.43 -15.59
N CYS A 213 6.12 7.76 -14.88
CA CYS A 213 6.17 8.18 -13.48
C CYS A 213 6.01 6.96 -12.56
N LEU A 214 6.96 6.80 -11.64
CA LEU A 214 7.01 5.72 -10.66
C LEU A 214 6.80 6.27 -9.25
N GLY A 215 5.99 5.57 -8.47
CA GLY A 215 5.98 5.65 -7.02
C GLY A 215 6.80 4.47 -6.46
N PHE A 216 7.78 4.75 -5.63
CA PHE A 216 8.51 3.74 -4.86
C PHE A 216 8.03 3.78 -3.42
N SER A 217 7.95 2.62 -2.78
CA SER A 217 7.65 2.56 -1.35
C SER A 217 8.42 1.46 -0.63
N VAL A 218 8.89 1.78 0.58
CA VAL A 218 9.41 0.83 1.56
C VAL A 218 8.40 0.70 2.69
N ASP A 219 7.73 -0.44 2.71
CA ASP A 219 6.73 -0.81 3.68
C ASP A 219 7.34 -1.73 4.74
N VAL A 220 7.40 -1.27 5.98
CA VAL A 220 7.73 -2.12 7.13
C VAL A 220 6.46 -2.40 7.89
N TYR A 221 6.16 -3.67 8.16
CA TYR A 221 4.88 -4.05 8.71
C TYR A 221 4.95 -5.21 9.68
N ASN A 222 3.93 -5.25 10.53
CA ASN A 222 3.63 -6.34 11.42
C ASN A 222 2.27 -6.94 11.07
N ILE A 223 2.15 -8.27 11.12
CA ILE A 223 0.87 -8.98 11.02
C ILE A 223 0.44 -9.40 12.43
N GLY A 224 -0.82 -9.15 12.76
CA GLY A 224 -1.41 -9.57 14.03
C GLY A 224 -1.54 -11.09 14.10
N ALA A 225 -1.25 -11.67 15.28
CA ALA A 225 -1.31 -13.11 15.47
C ALA A 225 -2.74 -13.69 15.46
N ARG A 226 -3.76 -12.84 15.69
CA ARG A 226 -5.18 -13.24 15.75
C ARG A 226 -6.06 -12.15 15.13
N PRO A 227 -7.27 -12.47 14.63
CA PRO A 227 -8.19 -11.49 14.02
C PRO A 227 -8.55 -10.33 14.95
N ASP A 228 -8.70 -10.60 16.25
CA ASP A 228 -9.01 -9.60 17.27
C ASP A 228 -7.75 -8.96 17.88
N LEU A 229 -6.57 -9.23 17.33
CA LEU A 229 -5.26 -8.74 17.79
C LEU A 229 -4.91 -9.16 19.23
N SER A 230 -5.52 -10.23 19.73
CA SER A 230 -5.15 -10.81 21.02
C SER A 230 -3.82 -11.55 20.96
N PHE A 231 -3.30 -11.89 22.14
CA PHE A 231 -2.06 -12.65 22.28
C PHE A 231 -2.27 -14.09 21.79
N SER A 232 -1.31 -14.63 21.03
CA SER A 232 -1.24 -16.05 20.67
C SER A 232 -0.28 -16.75 21.62
N ASP A 233 -0.75 -17.78 22.31
CA ASP A 233 0.09 -18.63 23.16
C ASP A 233 1.09 -19.46 22.31
N ASN A 234 0.78 -19.75 21.05
CA ASN A 234 1.69 -20.49 20.17
C ASN A 234 2.94 -19.67 19.85
N LEU A 235 2.76 -18.39 19.53
CA LEU A 235 3.84 -17.46 19.19
C LEU A 235 4.42 -16.71 20.40
N GLN A 236 3.80 -16.87 21.56
CA GLN A 236 4.05 -16.07 22.75
C GLN A 236 4.05 -14.55 22.44
N SER A 237 3.15 -14.11 21.54
CA SER A 237 3.08 -12.71 21.08
C SER A 237 1.72 -12.38 20.47
N SER A 238 1.37 -11.09 20.39
CA SER A 238 0.24 -10.62 19.56
C SER A 238 0.65 -10.30 18.12
N ILE A 239 1.93 -10.46 17.77
CA ILE A 239 2.50 -10.21 16.44
C ILE A 239 3.12 -11.50 15.91
N ALA A 240 2.64 -11.96 14.76
CA ALA A 240 3.11 -13.18 14.10
C ALA A 240 4.28 -12.94 13.17
N VAL A 241 4.15 -11.97 12.27
CA VAL A 241 5.16 -11.67 11.23
C VAL A 241 5.63 -10.24 11.38
N SER A 242 6.93 -10.00 11.11
CA SER A 242 7.53 -8.67 11.04
C SER A 242 8.56 -8.64 9.91
N ASN A 243 8.25 -7.94 8.81
CA ASN A 243 9.04 -7.94 7.58
C ASN A 243 9.10 -6.52 6.98
N ALA A 244 9.87 -6.38 5.88
CA ALA A 244 9.88 -5.19 5.03
C ALA A 244 9.57 -5.56 3.58
N GLU A 245 9.13 -4.60 2.78
CA GLU A 245 8.81 -4.79 1.36
C GLU A 245 9.16 -3.51 0.59
N LEU A 246 9.87 -3.67 -0.52
CA LEU A 246 10.10 -2.61 -1.50
C LEU A 246 9.13 -2.82 -2.64
N GLU A 247 8.37 -1.78 -2.98
CA GLU A 247 7.34 -1.76 -4.01
C GLU A 247 7.63 -0.63 -4.98
N TRP A 248 7.34 -0.84 -6.26
CA TRP A 248 7.31 0.21 -7.28
C TRP A 248 6.01 0.09 -8.08
N GLU A 249 5.28 1.20 -8.14
CA GLU A 249 3.96 1.35 -8.75
C GLU A 249 4.01 2.42 -9.84
N ILE A 250 3.19 2.25 -10.88
CA ILE A 250 3.12 3.19 -12.00
C ILE A 250 2.04 4.22 -11.71
N MET A 251 2.46 5.48 -11.54
CA MET A 251 1.57 6.59 -11.15
C MET A 251 0.91 7.26 -12.37
N GLY A 252 1.55 7.17 -13.53
CA GLY A 252 1.15 7.83 -14.77
C GLY A 252 2.35 8.01 -15.69
N TYR A 253 2.25 8.93 -16.65
CA TYR A 253 3.31 9.21 -17.60
C TYR A 253 3.24 10.67 -18.10
N TYR A 254 4.36 11.17 -18.62
CA TYR A 254 4.41 12.37 -19.43
C TYR A 254 4.58 12.01 -20.91
N ALA A 255 3.88 12.74 -21.78
CA ALA A 255 3.99 12.64 -23.24
C ALA A 255 4.13 14.05 -23.85
N PRO A 256 4.77 14.22 -25.02
CA PRO A 256 4.83 15.52 -25.68
C PRO A 256 3.43 16.10 -25.88
N ALA A 257 3.28 17.39 -25.61
CA ALA A 257 2.03 18.10 -25.78
C ALA A 257 1.51 17.91 -27.20
N HIS A 258 0.19 17.72 -27.33
CA HIS A 258 -0.48 17.46 -28.60
C HIS A 258 -0.09 16.15 -29.31
N HIS A 259 0.72 15.28 -28.70
CA HIS A 259 1.00 13.95 -29.20
C HIS A 259 0.19 12.92 -28.41
N GLN A 260 -0.60 12.11 -29.12
CA GLN A 260 -1.37 11.04 -28.52
C GLN A 260 -0.74 9.70 -28.87
N PHE A 261 -0.23 9.01 -27.86
CA PHE A 261 0.19 7.62 -27.97
C PHE A 261 -1.03 6.71 -27.99
N ASP A 262 -0.95 5.63 -28.76
CA ASP A 262 -1.97 4.59 -28.70
C ASP A 262 -1.89 3.80 -27.36
N HIS A 263 -2.95 3.06 -27.07
CA HIS A 263 -3.07 2.30 -25.82
C HIS A 263 -1.91 1.30 -25.64
N ASP A 264 -1.56 0.57 -26.70
CA ASP A 264 -0.59 -0.53 -26.63
C ASP A 264 0.84 -0.01 -26.45
N GLN A 265 1.17 1.14 -27.05
CA GLN A 265 2.43 1.84 -26.83
C GLN A 265 2.60 2.26 -25.36
N VAL A 266 1.56 2.80 -24.75
CA VAL A 266 1.60 3.20 -23.34
C VAL A 266 1.78 1.97 -22.43
N TRP A 267 1.03 0.90 -22.66
CA TRP A 267 1.14 -0.33 -21.86
C TRP A 267 2.47 -1.07 -22.07
N LEU A 268 3.02 -1.04 -23.29
CA LEU A 268 4.38 -1.52 -23.55
C LEU A 268 5.40 -0.75 -22.71
N ALA A 269 5.29 0.58 -22.65
CA ALA A 269 6.20 1.42 -21.87
C ALA A 269 6.09 1.18 -20.35
N ILE A 270 4.86 0.96 -19.86
CA ILE A 270 4.58 0.57 -18.48
C ILE A 270 5.27 -0.76 -18.13
N ASN A 271 5.05 -1.80 -18.93
CA ASN A 271 5.61 -3.13 -18.69
C ASN A 271 7.15 -3.15 -18.82
N ASN A 272 7.69 -2.41 -19.79
CA ASN A 272 9.13 -2.22 -19.94
C ASN A 272 9.72 -1.56 -18.69
N THR A 273 9.06 -0.52 -18.18
CA THR A 273 9.49 0.18 -16.96
C THR A 273 9.48 -0.74 -15.74
N LEU A 274 8.40 -1.50 -15.52
CA LEU A 274 8.31 -2.44 -14.40
C LEU A 274 9.46 -3.47 -14.41
N SER A 275 9.89 -3.92 -15.59
CA SER A 275 10.98 -4.88 -15.76
C SER A 275 12.35 -4.21 -15.64
N ALA A 276 12.54 -3.03 -16.23
CA ALA A 276 13.78 -2.26 -16.10
C ALA A 276 14.13 -1.91 -14.63
N ILE A 277 13.10 -1.71 -13.78
CA ILE A 277 13.29 -1.57 -12.34
C ILE A 277 13.50 -2.93 -11.67
N GLY A 278 12.66 -3.92 -11.99
CA GLY A 278 12.60 -5.19 -11.28
C GLY A 278 13.81 -6.10 -11.49
N ASP A 279 14.34 -6.17 -12.71
CA ASP A 279 15.40 -7.13 -13.05
C ASP A 279 16.70 -6.83 -12.29
N PRO A 280 17.23 -5.59 -12.27
CA PRO A 280 18.45 -5.29 -11.51
C PRO A 280 18.26 -5.49 -10.00
N LEU A 281 17.09 -5.14 -9.45
CA LEU A 281 16.81 -5.34 -8.02
C LEU A 281 16.74 -6.82 -7.65
N THR A 282 16.13 -7.64 -8.52
CA THR A 282 16.04 -9.08 -8.30
C THR A 282 17.42 -9.71 -8.28
N ASP A 283 18.29 -9.31 -9.21
CA ASP A 283 19.67 -9.81 -9.26
C ASP A 283 20.49 -9.39 -8.02
N ILE A 284 20.40 -8.12 -7.62
CA ILE A 284 21.14 -7.59 -6.46
C ILE A 284 20.69 -8.24 -5.15
N TYR A 285 19.39 -8.50 -5.00
CA TYR A 285 18.79 -8.96 -3.75
C TYR A 285 18.40 -10.44 -3.73
N ASN A 286 18.70 -11.22 -4.78
CA ASN A 286 18.27 -12.62 -4.93
C ASN A 286 18.53 -13.51 -3.70
N ASN A 287 19.64 -13.29 -2.99
CA ASN A 287 20.06 -14.10 -1.85
C ASN A 287 19.38 -13.72 -0.53
N VAL A 288 18.64 -12.60 -0.49
CA VAL A 288 18.02 -12.07 0.73
C VAL A 288 16.51 -11.90 0.64
N ILE A 289 15.93 -11.88 -0.56
CA ILE A 289 14.48 -11.78 -0.74
C ILE A 289 13.76 -13.04 -0.25
N ILE A 290 12.56 -12.85 0.28
CA ILE A 290 11.64 -13.95 0.59
C ILE A 290 10.89 -14.28 -0.71
N PRO A 291 10.99 -15.52 -1.23
CA PRO A 291 10.25 -15.93 -2.42
C PRO A 291 8.77 -16.06 -2.05
N ILE A 292 7.98 -15.04 -2.39
CA ILE A 292 6.55 -15.00 -2.04
C ILE A 292 5.73 -14.43 -3.18
N GLN A 293 4.73 -15.21 -3.57
CA GLN A 293 3.76 -14.82 -4.61
C GLN A 293 2.48 -14.22 -4.03
N GLU A 294 2.34 -14.23 -2.70
CA GLU A 294 1.20 -13.66 -2.01
C GLU A 294 1.32 -12.14 -1.92
N SER A 295 0.22 -11.44 -2.19
CA SER A 295 0.09 -10.02 -1.85
C SER A 295 0.13 -9.80 -0.32
N LYS A 296 0.30 -8.55 0.12
CA LYS A 296 0.28 -8.19 1.56
C LYS A 296 -0.98 -8.67 2.28
N THR A 297 -2.15 -8.57 1.64
CA THR A 297 -3.41 -9.00 2.26
C THR A 297 -3.54 -10.52 2.30
N GLU A 298 -3.07 -11.23 1.29
CA GLU A 298 -3.02 -12.71 1.34
C GLU A 298 -2.11 -13.21 2.44
N ARG A 299 -1.00 -12.50 2.69
CA ARG A 299 -0.09 -12.84 3.78
C ARG A 299 -0.73 -12.70 5.16
N ILE A 300 -1.71 -11.81 5.31
CA ILE A 300 -2.54 -11.77 6.53
C ILE A 300 -3.29 -13.10 6.64
N LEU A 301 -3.93 -13.55 5.56
CA LEU A 301 -4.74 -14.77 5.53
C LEU A 301 -3.90 -16.02 5.80
N SER A 302 -2.77 -16.18 5.11
CA SER A 302 -1.88 -17.33 5.31
C SER A 302 -1.26 -17.36 6.71
N THR A 303 -0.91 -16.20 7.26
CA THR A 303 -0.45 -16.09 8.66
C THR A 303 -1.53 -16.53 9.64
N ILE A 304 -2.77 -16.06 9.48
CA ILE A 304 -3.89 -16.41 10.36
C ILE A 304 -4.22 -17.91 10.26
N SER A 305 -4.18 -18.46 9.04
CA SER A 305 -4.36 -19.89 8.81
C SER A 305 -3.25 -20.72 9.45
N ALA A 306 -1.99 -20.29 9.39
CA ALA A 306 -0.85 -20.97 9.99
C ALA A 306 -0.91 -20.99 11.52
N GLU A 307 -1.56 -20.00 12.14
CA GLU A 307 -1.85 -19.98 13.58
C GLU A 307 -2.98 -20.94 13.99
N GLY A 308 -3.56 -21.68 13.05
CA GLY A 308 -4.63 -22.67 13.30
C GLY A 308 -5.99 -22.03 13.56
N ILE A 309 -6.22 -20.79 13.13
CA ILE A 309 -7.47 -20.06 13.34
C ILE A 309 -8.46 -20.48 12.26
N SER A 310 -9.53 -21.16 12.67
CA SER A 310 -10.57 -21.66 11.76
C SER A 310 -11.52 -20.56 11.29
N ALA A 311 -12.15 -20.80 10.13
CA ALA A 311 -13.23 -19.95 9.62
C ALA A 311 -14.41 -19.85 10.61
N GLU A 312 -14.73 -20.93 11.32
CA GLU A 312 -15.73 -20.97 12.39
C GLU A 312 -15.41 -19.95 13.50
N GLN A 313 -14.16 -19.93 13.99
CA GLN A 313 -13.72 -18.96 15.00
C GLN A 313 -13.80 -17.52 14.49
N ILE A 314 -13.43 -17.27 13.24
CA ILE A 314 -13.53 -15.94 12.62
C ILE A 314 -15.01 -15.51 12.53
N ASN A 315 -15.89 -16.40 12.10
CA ASN A 315 -17.33 -16.16 12.02
C ASN A 315 -17.92 -15.85 13.40
N GLN A 316 -17.52 -16.58 14.45
CA GLN A 316 -17.97 -16.35 15.83
C GLN A 316 -17.49 -15.01 16.39
N MET A 317 -16.32 -14.51 15.97
CA MET A 317 -15.82 -13.19 16.38
C MET A 317 -16.60 -12.03 15.75
N ASP A 318 -17.18 -12.26 14.57
CA ASP A 318 -17.94 -11.30 13.74
C ASP A 318 -17.37 -9.88 13.72
N LEU A 319 -16.04 -9.77 13.61
CA LEU A 319 -15.33 -8.50 13.59
C LEU A 319 -15.75 -7.67 12.38
N LYS A 320 -16.31 -6.48 12.62
CA LYS A 320 -16.60 -5.52 11.56
C LYS A 320 -15.45 -4.53 11.34
N PRO A 321 -15.21 -4.08 10.10
CA PRO A 321 -14.15 -3.13 9.81
C PRO A 321 -14.32 -1.83 10.59
N TRP A 322 -15.50 -1.23 10.65
CA TRP A 322 -15.70 0.06 11.34
C TRP A 322 -15.55 -0.01 12.88
N GLU A 323 -15.51 -1.20 13.50
CA GLU A 323 -15.35 -1.32 14.97
C GLU A 323 -14.05 -0.67 15.48
N PHE A 324 -12.98 -0.62 14.67
CA PHE A 324 -11.71 -0.06 15.17
C PHE A 324 -11.73 1.46 15.29
N LEU A 325 -12.64 2.14 14.59
CA LEU A 325 -12.83 3.58 14.70
C LEU A 325 -13.48 3.96 16.03
N GLN A 326 -14.16 3.01 16.67
CA GLN A 326 -14.81 3.24 17.95
C GLN A 326 -13.74 3.37 19.04
N THR A 327 -13.87 4.40 19.87
CA THR A 327 -12.94 4.66 20.99
C THR A 327 -13.21 3.75 22.20
N ALA A 328 -14.25 2.93 22.16
CA ALA A 328 -14.55 1.86 23.10
C ALA A 328 -15.44 0.81 22.40
N SER A 329 -15.23 -0.46 22.71
CA SER A 329 -16.12 -1.55 22.27
C SER A 329 -16.74 -2.22 23.49
N SER A 330 -18.06 -2.29 23.54
CA SER A 330 -18.84 -3.01 24.58
C SER A 330 -18.67 -4.53 24.48
N HIS A 331 -18.30 -5.04 23.31
CA HIS A 331 -18.28 -6.48 22.99
C HIS A 331 -16.93 -7.17 23.18
N ARG A 332 -15.83 -6.41 23.42
CA ARG A 332 -14.47 -6.99 23.47
C ARG A 332 -13.74 -6.63 24.78
N ARG A 333 -13.79 -7.54 25.76
CA ARG A 333 -13.12 -7.41 27.07
C ARG A 333 -11.67 -7.91 27.04
N LYS A 334 -10.83 -7.50 28.00
CA LYS A 334 -9.52 -8.13 28.23
C LYS A 334 -9.74 -9.59 28.66
N PRO A 335 -9.00 -10.56 28.09
CA PRO A 335 -9.06 -11.95 28.57
C PRO A 335 -8.78 -12.08 30.08
N LYS A 336 -7.92 -11.20 30.63
CA LYS A 336 -7.49 -11.21 32.03
C LYS A 336 -8.19 -10.17 32.93
N ASP A 337 -9.10 -9.36 32.40
CA ASP A 337 -9.84 -8.36 33.19
C ASP A 337 -11.19 -8.04 32.52
N PRO A 338 -12.26 -8.77 32.87
CA PRO A 338 -13.58 -8.59 32.26
C PRO A 338 -14.25 -7.26 32.64
N SER A 339 -13.72 -6.51 33.61
CA SER A 339 -14.22 -5.17 33.95
C SER A 339 -13.69 -4.08 33.00
N ARG A 340 -12.63 -4.37 32.25
CA ARG A 340 -12.01 -3.45 31.30
C ARG A 340 -12.34 -3.83 29.86
N SER A 341 -13.14 -3.01 29.19
CA SER A 341 -13.25 -3.02 27.73
C SER A 341 -11.86 -2.73 27.13
N ILE A 342 -11.44 -3.51 26.14
CA ILE A 342 -10.32 -3.09 25.31
C ILE A 342 -10.90 -2.26 24.18
N ASN A 343 -10.51 -1.00 24.12
CA ASN A 343 -10.65 -0.22 22.89
C ASN A 343 -9.82 -0.91 21.78
N LEU A 344 -10.46 -1.37 20.71
CA LEU A 344 -9.84 -2.04 19.56
C LEU A 344 -8.69 -1.20 18.97
N LEU A 345 -8.81 0.13 19.02
CA LEU A 345 -7.74 1.09 18.72
C LEU A 345 -6.44 0.80 19.51
N GLY A 346 -6.55 0.44 20.79
CA GLY A 346 -5.42 0.11 21.65
C GLY A 346 -4.72 -1.19 21.23
N ARG A 347 -5.46 -2.18 20.70
CA ARG A 347 -4.85 -3.40 20.16
C ARG A 347 -4.22 -3.12 18.79
N LEU A 348 -4.89 -2.35 17.95
CA LEU A 348 -4.39 -1.93 16.63
C LEU A 348 -3.05 -1.19 16.74
N ASN A 349 -2.92 -0.31 17.73
CA ASN A 349 -1.66 0.39 18.02
C ASN A 349 -0.49 -0.56 18.32
N ARG A 350 -0.73 -1.78 18.81
CA ARG A 350 0.34 -2.76 19.03
C ARG A 350 0.99 -3.21 17.73
N LEU A 351 0.30 -3.17 16.60
CA LEU A 351 0.92 -3.46 15.31
C LEU A 351 2.08 -2.49 15.02
N PHE A 352 2.05 -1.27 15.55
CA PHE A 352 3.10 -0.26 15.33
C PHE A 352 4.08 -0.12 16.50
N TYR A 353 3.57 -0.29 17.72
CA TYR A 353 4.27 0.08 18.96
C TYR A 353 4.43 -1.06 19.96
N HIS A 354 4.34 -2.32 19.52
CA HIS A 354 4.70 -3.47 20.36
C HIS A 354 6.08 -3.23 21.01
N SER A 355 6.24 -3.54 22.30
CA SER A 355 7.47 -3.28 23.05
C SER A 355 8.70 -3.93 22.41
N GLU A 356 8.57 -5.20 22.03
CA GLU A 356 9.68 -6.02 21.50
C GLU A 356 9.76 -6.04 19.97
N LYS A 357 8.64 -5.80 19.28
CA LYS A 357 8.50 -5.91 17.81
C LYS A 357 8.07 -4.57 17.22
N LYS A 358 8.62 -3.48 17.76
CA LYS A 358 8.26 -2.11 17.38
C LYS A 358 8.64 -1.85 15.93
N LEU A 359 7.71 -1.33 15.14
CA LEU A 359 8.04 -0.87 13.80
C LEU A 359 8.93 0.38 13.88
N PRO A 360 9.95 0.51 13.02
CA PRO A 360 10.86 1.65 12.97
C PRO A 360 10.12 2.98 12.79
N SER A 361 10.78 4.10 13.11
CA SER A 361 10.20 5.41 12.79
C SER A 361 10.26 5.67 11.29
N LEU A 362 9.30 6.42 10.74
CA LEU A 362 9.32 6.82 9.32
C LEU A 362 10.62 7.53 8.93
N ARG A 363 11.14 8.37 9.84
CA ARG A 363 12.43 9.03 9.66
C ARG A 363 13.55 8.01 9.51
N HIS A 364 13.61 7.01 10.39
CA HIS A 364 14.64 5.99 10.32
C HIS A 364 14.58 5.18 9.01
N ILE A 365 13.38 4.81 8.55
CA ILE A 365 13.23 4.14 7.24
C ILE A 365 13.79 5.04 6.13
N HIS A 366 13.37 6.30 6.10
CA HIS A 366 13.80 7.30 5.11
C HIS A 366 15.30 7.59 5.11
N ASP A 367 15.93 7.61 6.29
CA ASP A 367 17.36 7.81 6.44
C ASP A 367 18.11 6.58 5.94
N LEU A 368 17.68 5.38 6.37
CA LEU A 368 18.28 4.10 5.98
C LEU A 368 18.26 3.88 4.45
N ILE A 369 17.14 4.13 3.79
CA ILE A 369 17.03 3.94 2.33
C ILE A 369 17.88 4.93 1.52
N ALA A 370 18.26 6.05 2.14
CA ALA A 370 19.06 7.11 1.53
C ALA A 370 20.54 7.03 1.90
N GLU A 371 20.96 6.07 2.73
CA GLU A 371 22.36 5.86 3.10
C GLU A 371 23.21 5.63 1.85
N SER A 372 24.24 6.46 1.63
CA SER A 372 25.26 6.15 0.64
C SER A 372 26.11 4.99 1.17
N ASN A 373 26.20 3.90 0.41
CA ASN A 373 27.15 2.83 0.71
C ASN A 373 28.56 3.46 0.71
N LYS A 374 29.23 3.42 1.86
CA LYS A 374 30.63 3.87 1.99
C LYS A 374 31.58 2.90 1.30
#